data_AF-Q8EMN0-F1
#
_entry.id   AF-Q8EMN0-F1
#
_cell.length_a   1.000
_cell.length_b   1.000
_cell.length_c   1.000
_cell.angle_alpha   90.00
_cell.angle_beta   90.00
_cell.angle_gamma   90.00
#
_symmetry.space_group_name_H-M   'P 1'
#
loop_
_entity.id
_entity.type
_entity.pdbx_description
1 polymer ?
#
loop_
_entity_poly.entity_id
_entity_poly.type
_entity_poly.pdbx_seq_one_letter_code
_entity_poly.pdbx_strand_id
1 'polypeptide(L)'
;MITFIILSLFSLIFIGLSIPYPSTIVMLVLITNFMVALYSIVFHPVAIAIYEANVFGKKTSLLDYIFKYIAIFFSGINYYVQKILLKLPLILNKLIAIVFVLVLLWQASLILGIFD
;
A
#
# COMPACT_ATOMS: atom_id res chain seq x y z
N MET A 1 -7.32 -0.41 -17.43
CA MET A 1 -6.91 0.83 -18.12
C MET A 1 -7.34 2.08 -17.35
N ILE A 2 -8.64 2.30 -17.10
CA ILE A 2 -9.14 3.48 -16.38
C ILE A 2 -8.46 3.67 -15.01
N THR A 3 -8.39 2.63 -14.18
CA THR A 3 -7.73 2.74 -12.86
C THR A 3 -6.26 3.10 -12.96
N PHE A 4 -5.55 2.58 -13.95
CA PHE A 4 -4.14 2.91 -14.17
C PHE A 4 -4.00 4.40 -14.52
N ILE A 5 -4.86 4.94 -15.37
CA ILE A 5 -4.87 6.38 -15.70
C ILE A 5 -5.12 7.22 -14.44
N ILE A 6 -6.10 6.85 -13.61
CA ILE A 6 -6.41 7.55 -12.36
C ILE A 6 -5.20 7.52 -11.42
N LEU A 7 -4.57 6.35 -11.23
CA LEU A 7 -3.41 6.21 -10.36
C LEU A 7 -2.18 6.95 -10.90
N SER A 8 -1.95 6.92 -12.21
CA SER A 8 -0.89 7.70 -12.86
C SER A 8 -1.10 9.20 -12.63
N LEU A 9 -2.30 9.72 -12.86
CA LEU A 9 -2.63 11.13 -12.61
C LEU A 9 -2.48 11.50 -11.13
N PHE A 10 -2.97 10.65 -10.23
CA PHE A 10 -2.85 10.88 -8.79
C PHE A 10 -1.39 10.87 -8.32
N SER A 11 -0.54 10.04 -8.93
CA SER A 11 0.89 9.98 -8.62
C SER A 11 1.64 11.28 -8.93
N LEU A 12 1.12 12.12 -9.85
CA LEU A 12 1.79 13.36 -10.25
C LEU A 12 1.90 14.38 -9.12
N ILE A 13 1.18 14.20 -8.00
CA ILE A 13 1.35 15.00 -6.78
C ILE A 13 2.80 15.00 -6.27
N PHE A 14 3.56 13.94 -6.56
CA PHE A 14 4.95 13.79 -6.12
C PHE A 14 5.97 14.51 -7.04
N ILE A 15 5.55 15.12 -8.16
CA ILE A 15 6.46 15.92 -9.00
C ILE A 15 7.01 17.12 -8.23
N GLY A 16 6.25 17.68 -7.29
CA GLY A 16 6.72 18.77 -6.42
C GLY A 16 7.87 18.38 -5.49
N LEU A 17 8.16 17.08 -5.35
CA LEU A 17 9.30 16.54 -4.59
C LEU A 17 10.47 16.16 -5.52
N SER A 18 10.54 16.72 -6.73
CA SER A 18 11.58 16.42 -7.74
C SER A 18 11.63 14.96 -8.22
N ILE A 19 10.64 14.12 -7.87
CA ILE A 19 10.59 12.73 -8.31
C ILE A 19 10.07 12.67 -9.76
N PRO A 20 10.85 12.15 -10.73
CA PRO A 20 10.40 12.07 -12.11
C PRO A 20 9.34 10.97 -12.30
N TYR A 21 8.41 11.17 -13.24
CA TYR A 21 7.54 10.11 -13.70
C TYR A 21 8.36 9.07 -14.51
N PRO A 22 8.17 7.75 -14.32
CA PRO A 22 7.10 7.07 -13.57
C PRO A 22 7.45 6.71 -12.11
N SER A 23 8.59 7.13 -11.57
CA SER A 23 9.01 6.85 -10.19
C SER A 23 8.01 7.37 -9.15
N THR A 24 7.23 8.39 -9.49
CA THR A 24 6.10 8.90 -8.68
C THR A 24 5.05 7.83 -8.37
N ILE A 25 4.84 6.86 -9.28
CA ILE A 25 3.91 5.74 -9.07
C ILE A 25 4.44 4.84 -7.94
N VAL A 26 5.75 4.56 -7.94
CA VAL A 26 6.38 3.75 -6.89
C VAL A 26 6.27 4.47 -5.55
N MET A 27 6.53 5.78 -5.52
CA MET A 27 6.36 6.60 -4.32
C MET A 27 4.92 6.54 -3.78
N LEU A 28 3.93 6.61 -4.67
CA LEU A 28 2.52 6.48 -4.31
C LEU A 28 2.20 5.11 -3.69
N VAL A 29 2.72 4.00 -4.26
CA VAL A 29 2.56 2.66 -3.68
C VAL A 29 3.16 2.59 -2.28
N LEU A 30 4.38 3.10 -2.11
CA LEU A 30 5.08 3.05 -0.82
C LEU A 30 4.36 3.85 0.26
N ILE A 31 3.97 5.09 -0.03
CA ILE A 31 3.26 5.95 0.93
C ILE A 31 1.89 5.37 1.30
N THR A 32 1.13 4.88 0.33
CA THR A 32 -0.18 4.31 0.61
C THR A 32 -0.08 3.01 1.41
N ASN A 33 0.86 2.12 1.08
CA ASN A 33 1.12 0.93 1.89
C ASN A 33 1.67 1.29 3.27
N PHE A 34 2.46 2.36 3.42
CA PHE A 34 2.94 2.86 4.71
C PHE A 34 1.78 3.30 5.60
N MET A 35 0.83 4.06 5.07
CA MET A 35 -0.36 4.49 5.82
C MET A 35 -1.19 3.28 6.29
N VAL A 36 -1.37 2.27 5.42
CA VAL A 36 -2.12 1.05 5.78
C VAL A 36 -1.32 0.17 6.75
N ALA A 37 0.01 0.13 6.63
CA ALA A 37 0.88 -0.60 7.54
C ALA A 37 0.86 -0.01 8.95
N LEU A 38 0.89 1.33 9.08
CA LEU A 38 0.71 2.02 10.36
C LEU A 38 -0.63 1.65 11.01
N TYR A 39 -1.72 1.68 10.25
CA TYR A 39 -3.03 1.24 10.72
C TYR A 39 -3.02 -0.24 11.14
N SER A 40 -2.33 -1.09 10.38
CA SER A 40 -2.26 -2.53 10.60
C SER A 40 -1.48 -2.89 11.87
N ILE A 41 -0.53 -2.07 12.34
CA ILE A 41 0.16 -2.31 13.62
C ILE A 41 -0.84 -2.54 14.74
N VAL A 42 -1.96 -1.81 14.77
CA VAL A 42 -3.02 -2.03 15.76
C VAL A 42 -4.08 -2.99 15.24
N PHE A 43 -4.60 -2.76 14.04
CA PHE A 43 -5.80 -3.41 13.50
C PHE A 43 -5.52 -4.40 12.36
N HIS A 44 -4.58 -5.32 12.55
CA HIS A 44 -4.19 -6.35 11.57
C HIS A 44 -5.38 -7.06 10.89
N PRO A 45 -6.32 -7.70 11.63
CA PRO A 45 -7.39 -8.48 11.00
C PRO A 45 -8.33 -7.59 10.17
N VAL A 46 -8.52 -6.34 10.58
CA VAL A 46 -9.38 -5.38 9.89
C VAL A 46 -8.75 -4.97 8.56
N ALA A 47 -7.45 -4.69 8.54
CA ALA A 47 -6.73 -4.38 7.30
C ALA A 47 -6.80 -5.53 6.28
N ILE A 48 -6.68 -6.77 6.75
CA ILE A 48 -6.83 -7.98 5.93
C ILE A 48 -8.26 -8.07 5.40
N ALA A 49 -9.28 -7.95 6.26
CA ALA A 49 -10.68 -8.06 5.89
C ALA A 49 -11.11 -7.00 4.87
N ILE A 50 -10.66 -5.75 5.03
CA ILE A 50 -10.92 -4.66 4.07
C ILE A 50 -10.35 -5.01 2.70
N TYR A 51 -9.12 -5.52 2.64
CA TYR A 51 -8.52 -5.95 1.37
C TYR A 51 -9.31 -7.08 0.73
N GLU A 52 -9.66 -8.12 1.48
CA GLU A 52 -10.38 -9.28 0.95
C GLU A 52 -11.78 -8.91 0.43
N ALA A 53 -12.50 -8.05 1.16
CA ALA A 53 -13.79 -7.51 0.72
C ALA A 53 -13.66 -6.75 -0.61
N ASN A 54 -12.61 -5.92 -0.75
CA ASN A 54 -12.40 -5.12 -1.96
C ASN A 54 -11.81 -5.92 -3.13
N VAL A 55 -11.05 -6.98 -2.89
CA VAL A 55 -10.33 -7.70 -3.95
C VAL A 55 -10.99 -9.01 -4.36
N PHE A 56 -11.45 -9.80 -3.39
CA PHE A 56 -12.05 -11.13 -3.61
C PHE A 56 -13.58 -11.13 -3.54
N GLY A 57 -14.21 -10.07 -3.03
CA GLY A 57 -15.66 -9.91 -3.08
C GLY A 57 -16.22 -9.99 -4.50
N LYS A 58 -17.48 -10.42 -4.63
CA LYS A 58 -18.18 -10.46 -5.93
C LYS A 58 -18.20 -9.07 -6.58
N LYS A 59 -17.98 -9.01 -7.89
CA LYS A 59 -17.94 -7.78 -8.68
C LYS A 59 -19.15 -7.75 -9.59
N THR A 60 -20.02 -6.78 -9.40
CA THR A 60 -21.25 -6.61 -10.18
C THR A 60 -21.20 -5.35 -11.03
N SER A 61 -20.39 -4.35 -10.63
CA SER A 61 -20.29 -3.05 -11.30
C SER A 61 -18.86 -2.72 -11.75
N LEU A 62 -18.74 -1.80 -12.71
CA LEU A 62 -17.45 -1.25 -13.15
C LEU A 62 -16.72 -0.53 -12.01
N LEU A 63 -17.45 0.12 -11.09
CA LEU A 63 -16.87 0.75 -9.91
C LEU A 63 -16.21 -0.28 -8.99
N ASP A 64 -16.78 -1.47 -8.85
CA ASP A 64 -16.20 -2.53 -8.01
C ASP A 64 -14.83 -2.98 -8.56
N TYR A 65 -14.67 -2.98 -9.88
CA TYR A 65 -13.38 -3.25 -10.52
C TYR A 65 -12.39 -2.11 -10.28
N ILE A 66 -12.81 -0.86 -10.34
CA ILE A 66 -11.96 0.29 -10.03
C ILE A 66 -11.44 0.19 -8.58
N PHE A 67 -12.34 -0.01 -7.61
CA PHE A 67 -11.96 -0.16 -6.21
C PHE A 67 -11.07 -1.38 -5.95
N LYS A 68 -11.33 -2.50 -6.64
CA LYS A 68 -10.45 -3.68 -6.60
C LYS A 68 -9.01 -3.32 -6.97
N TYR A 69 -8.80 -2.64 -8.09
CA TYR A 69 -7.46 -2.27 -8.54
C TYR A 69 -6.82 -1.20 -7.66
N ILE A 70 -7.60 -0.25 -7.12
CA ILE A 70 -7.10 0.71 -6.12
C ILE A 70 -6.64 -0.02 -4.86
N ALA A 71 -7.43 -0.97 -4.34
CA ALA A 71 -7.07 -1.74 -3.15
C ALA A 71 -5.81 -2.58 -3.38
N ILE A 72 -5.68 -3.24 -4.54
CA ILE A 72 -4.44 -3.95 -4.92
C ILE A 72 -3.24 -3.01 -4.86
N PHE A 73 -3.38 -1.81 -5.40
CA PHE A 73 -2.27 -0.85 -5.51
C PHE A 73 -1.92 -0.22 -4.15
N PHE A 74 -2.91 0.20 -3.35
CA PHE A 74 -2.68 0.89 -2.08
C PHE A 74 -2.38 -0.01 -0.89
N SER A 75 -2.88 -1.25 -0.88
CA SER A 75 -2.77 -2.13 0.27
C SER A 75 -2.36 -3.56 -0.07
N GLY A 76 -2.07 -3.88 -1.33
CA GLY A 76 -1.67 -5.22 -1.74
C GLY A 76 -0.42 -5.73 -1.04
N ILE A 77 0.65 -4.94 -1.00
CA ILE A 77 1.90 -5.33 -0.31
C ILE A 77 1.60 -5.56 1.18
N ASN A 78 0.90 -4.61 1.80
CA ASN A 78 0.51 -4.71 3.20
C ASN A 78 -0.31 -5.98 3.47
N TYR A 79 -1.31 -6.30 2.65
CA TYR A 79 -2.16 -7.50 2.82
C TYR A 79 -1.33 -8.78 2.94
N TYR A 80 -0.39 -9.00 2.02
CA TYR A 80 0.43 -10.22 2.04
C TYR A 80 1.34 -10.28 3.27
N VAL A 81 1.93 -9.16 3.66
CA VAL A 81 2.75 -9.08 4.88
C VAL A 81 1.89 -9.37 6.10
N GLN A 82 0.77 -8.66 6.30
CA GLN A 82 -0.08 -8.85 7.47
C GLN A 82 -0.65 -10.27 7.55
N LYS A 83 -0.95 -10.91 6.41
CA LYS A 83 -1.42 -12.31 6.35
C LYS A 83 -0.37 -13.30 6.82
N ILE A 84 0.91 -13.03 6.59
CA ILE A 84 2.02 -13.82 7.14
C ILE A 84 2.16 -13.53 8.64
N LEU A 85 2.14 -12.27 9.05
CA LEU A 85 2.27 -11.87 10.46
C LEU A 85 1.14 -12.38 11.34
N LEU A 86 -0.06 -12.57 10.79
CA LEU A 86 -1.20 -13.14 11.51
C LEU A 86 -0.93 -14.58 12.02
N LYS A 87 0.01 -15.30 11.39
CA LYS A 87 0.39 -16.66 11.80
C LYS A 87 1.41 -16.69 12.94
N LEU A 88 1.97 -15.54 13.30
CA LEU A 88 3.02 -15.42 14.33
C LEU A 88 2.40 -15.11 15.70
N PRO A 89 3.09 -15.46 16.81
CA PRO A 89 2.66 -15.04 18.14
C PRO A 89 2.62 -13.52 18.25
N LEU A 90 1.74 -13.00 19.11
CA LEU A 90 1.36 -11.58 19.18
C LEU A 90 2.56 -10.63 19.26
N ILE A 91 3.56 -10.94 20.09
CA ILE A 91 4.74 -10.09 20.25
C ILE A 91 5.56 -10.03 18.95
N LEU A 92 5.84 -11.18 18.35
CA LEU A 92 6.64 -11.27 17.13
C LEU A 92 5.92 -10.62 15.94
N ASN A 93 4.60 -10.80 15.86
CA ASN A 93 3.74 -10.11 14.91
C ASN A 93 3.93 -8.58 15.00
N LYS A 94 3.79 -7.99 16.21
CA LYS A 94 3.88 -6.53 16.37
C LYS A 94 5.28 -6.00 16.07
N LEU A 95 6.32 -6.70 16.53
CA LEU A 95 7.71 -6.30 16.27
C LEU A 95 8.00 -6.29 14.76
N ILE A 96 7.63 -7.35 14.04
CA ILE A 96 7.87 -7.42 12.59
C ILE A 96 7.00 -6.42 11.84
N ALA A 97 5.78 -6.13 12.30
CA ALA A 97 4.94 -5.09 11.70
C ALA A 97 5.58 -3.70 11.81
N ILE A 98 6.22 -3.39 12.94
CA ILE A 98 7.00 -2.16 13.11
C ILE A 98 8.21 -2.15 12.16
N VAL A 99 8.94 -3.26 12.07
CA VAL A 99 10.07 -3.39 11.11
C VAL A 99 9.59 -3.17 9.68
N PHE A 100 8.44 -3.73 9.30
CA PHE A 100 7.87 -3.53 7.97
C PHE A 100 7.57 -2.06 7.68
N VAL A 101 7.00 -1.32 8.66
CA VAL A 101 6.80 0.12 8.54
C VAL A 101 8.12 0.87 8.33
N LEU A 102 9.16 0.51 9.09
CA LEU A 102 10.50 1.11 8.92
C LEU A 102 11.11 0.81 7.55
N VAL A 103 10.91 -0.40 7.02
CA VAL A 103 11.35 -0.78 5.68
C VAL A 103 10.65 0.03 4.60
N LEU A 104 9.35 0.26 4.72
CA LEU A 104 8.60 1.11 3.78
C LEU A 104 9.09 2.57 3.83
N LEU A 105 9.32 3.09 5.04
CA LEU A 105 9.85 4.45 5.23
C LEU A 105 11.25 4.57 4.61
N TRP A 106 12.12 3.60 4.87
CA TRP A 106 13.47 3.57 4.31
C TRP A 106 13.45 3.54 2.77
N GLN A 107 12.61 2.70 2.16
CA GLN A 107 12.47 2.66 0.70
C GLN A 107 11.95 3.99 0.13
N ALA A 108 11.00 4.65 0.79
CA ALA A 108 10.51 5.96 0.38
C ALA A 108 11.61 7.03 0.47
N SER A 109 12.41 7.01 1.54
CA SER A 109 13.57 7.90 1.69
C SER A 109 14.67 7.64 0.67
N LEU A 110 14.89 6.39 0.25
CA LEU A 110 15.83 6.07 -0.83
C LEU A 110 15.39 6.68 -2.16
N ILE A 111 14.10 6.65 -2.49
CA ILE A 111 13.60 7.29 -3.71
C ILE A 111 13.88 8.79 -3.66
N LEU A 112 13.58 9.45 -2.55
CA LEU A 112 13.88 10.88 -2.38
C LEU A 112 15.37 11.15 -2.53
N GLY A 113 16.23 10.42 -1.83
CA GLY A 113 17.69 10.62 -1.89
C GLY A 113 18.35 10.26 -3.23
N ILE A 114 17.66 9.62 -4.18
CA ILE A 114 18.16 9.40 -5.55
C ILE A 114 17.89 10.62 -6.43
N PHE A 115 16.82 11.37 -6.15
CA PHE A 115 16.31 12.44 -7.02
C PHE A 115 16.42 13.86 -6.42
N ASP A 116 16.75 13.97 -5.14
CA ASP A 116 17.26 15.21 -4.49
C ASP A 116 18.71 15.50 -4.91
#